data_AF-A0A9E2M2P0-F1
#
_entry.id   AF-A0A9E2M2P0-F1
#
_cell.length_a   1.000
_cell.length_b   1.000
_cell.length_c   1.000
_cell.angle_alpha   90.00
_cell.angle_beta   90.00
_cell.angle_gamma   90.00
#
_symmetry.space_group_name_H-M   'P 1'
#
loop_
_entity.id
_entity.type
_entity.pdbx_description
1 polymer ?
#
loop_
_entity_poly.entity_id
_entity_poly.type
_entity_poly.pdbx_seq_one_letter_code
_entity_poly.pdbx_strand_id
1 'polypeptide(L)' 'MKKTERWTMENVRKHTTNVYEAVLVASKRARQLNEERLAKLELMPEDESIDIDTRKVTEIALKELSDGLIKTER' A
#
# COMPACT_ATOMS: atom_id res chain seq x y z
N MET A 1 -7.99 5.26 19.58
CA MET A 1 -7.20 4.61 18.50
C MET A 1 -8.16 3.77 17.67
N LYS A 2 -8.42 4.13 16.40
CA LYS A 2 -9.21 3.27 15.50
C LYS A 2 -8.41 1.98 15.28
N LYS A 3 -9.04 0.83 15.53
CA LYS A 3 -8.43 -0.48 15.33
C LYS A 3 -8.12 -0.59 13.83
N THR A 4 -6.86 -0.45 13.44
CA THR A 4 -6.46 -0.63 12.03
C THR A 4 -6.74 -2.08 11.69
N GLU A 5 -7.79 -2.30 10.92
CA GLU A 5 -8.22 -3.65 10.55
C GLU A 5 -7.09 -4.31 9.75
N ARG A 6 -6.66 -5.49 10.21
CA ARG A 6 -5.56 -6.21 9.56
C ARG A 6 -6.08 -6.82 8.26
N TRP A 7 -5.32 -6.72 7.18
CA TRP A 7 -5.67 -7.37 5.92
C TRP A 7 -5.68 -8.89 6.11
N THR A 8 -6.50 -9.58 5.31
CA THR A 8 -6.56 -11.05 5.29
C THR A 8 -6.34 -11.57 3.89
N MET A 9 -5.78 -12.77 3.77
CA MET A 9 -5.58 -13.41 2.47
C MET A 9 -6.91 -13.72 1.77
N GLU A 10 -7.99 -13.94 2.53
CA GLU A 10 -9.34 -14.12 1.98
C GLU A 10 -9.80 -12.88 1.22
N ASN A 11 -9.63 -11.69 1.79
CA ASN A 11 -10.04 -10.45 1.15
C ASN A 11 -9.17 -10.12 -0.07
N VAL A 12 -7.85 -10.33 0.02
CA VAL A 12 -6.95 -10.15 -1.13
C VAL A 12 -7.38 -11.03 -2.32
N ARG A 13 -7.79 -12.28 -2.08
CA ARG A 13 -8.29 -13.19 -3.13
C ARG A 13 -9.57 -12.70 -3.81
N LYS A 14 -10.35 -11.80 -3.21
CA LYS A 14 -11.54 -11.21 -3.86
C LYS A 14 -11.17 -10.26 -4.99
N HIS A 15 -9.95 -9.73 -4.97
CA HIS A 15 -9.50 -8.69 -5.91
C HIS A 15 -8.51 -9.20 -6.96
N THR A 16 -8.03 -10.43 -6.83
CA THR A 16 -7.01 -11.04 -7.72
C THR A 16 -7.40 -12.45 -8.14
N THR A 17 -7.04 -12.85 -9.35
CA THR A 17 -7.30 -14.18 -9.91
C THR A 17 -6.57 -15.28 -9.15
N ASN A 18 -5.33 -15.00 -8.71
CA ASN A 18 -4.52 -15.95 -7.97
C ASN A 18 -3.50 -15.25 -7.06
N VAL A 19 -2.82 -16.04 -6.23
CA VAL A 19 -1.84 -15.53 -5.25
C VAL A 19 -0.65 -14.87 -5.92
N TYR A 20 -0.22 -15.32 -7.11
CA TYR A 20 0.89 -14.71 -7.84
C TYR A 20 0.54 -13.33 -8.37
N GLU A 21 -0.68 -13.15 -8.89
CA GLU A 21 -1.19 -11.83 -9.27
C GLU A 21 -1.21 -10.89 -8.06
N ALA A 22 -1.69 -11.36 -6.90
CA ALA A 22 -1.66 -10.58 -5.66
C ALA A 22 -0.25 -10.13 -5.28
N VAL A 23 0.74 -11.01 -5.38
CA VAL A 23 2.14 -10.66 -5.12
C VAL A 23 2.62 -9.58 -6.09
N LEU A 24 2.34 -9.73 -7.39
CA LEU A 24 2.76 -8.76 -8.41
C LEU A 24 2.12 -7.39 -8.20
N VAL A 25 0.80 -7.35 -7.97
CA VAL A 25 0.04 -6.11 -7.77
C VAL A 25 0.48 -5.41 -6.48
N ALA A 26 0.56 -6.14 -5.36
CA ALA A 26 0.99 -5.57 -4.10
C ALA A 26 2.45 -5.06 -4.17
N SER A 27 3.33 -5.77 -4.88
CA SER A 27 4.73 -5.34 -5.04
C SER A 27 4.86 -4.09 -5.90
N LYS A 28 4.09 -3.98 -7.00
CA LYS A 28 4.05 -2.78 -7.83
C LYS A 28 3.56 -1.58 -7.02
N ARG A 29 2.46 -1.73 -6.27
CA ARG A 29 1.92 -0.66 -5.43
C ARG A 29 2.86 -0.27 -4.31
N ALA A 30 3.52 -1.24 -3.67
CA ALA A 30 4.51 -0.97 -2.63
C ALA A 30 5.71 -0.15 -3.14
N ARG A 31 6.14 -0.36 -4.39
CA ARG A 31 7.19 0.48 -5.03
C ARG A 31 6.72 1.92 -5.22
N GLN A 32 5.51 2.12 -5.75
CA GLN A 32 4.93 3.46 -5.89
C GLN A 32 4.83 4.19 -4.55
N LEU A 33 4.30 3.52 -3.51
CA LEU A 33 4.22 4.08 -2.16
C LEU A 33 5.60 4.45 -1.59
N ASN A 34 6.63 3.68 -1.94
CA ASN A 34 7.99 3.96 -1.50
C ASN A 34 8.59 5.17 -2.24
N GLU A 35 8.35 5.30 -3.55
CA GLU A 35 8.74 6.47 -4.33
C GLU A 35 8.04 7.74 -3.81
N GLU A 36 6.72 7.68 -3.56
CA GLU A 36 5.95 8.76 -2.95
C GLU A 36 6.52 9.14 -1.56
N ARG A 37 6.91 8.15 -0.76
CA ARG A 37 7.51 8.38 0.57
C ARG A 37 8.87 9.06 0.46
N LEU A 38 9.71 8.65 -0.48
CA LEU A 38 11.03 9.26 -0.69
C LEU A 38 10.87 10.73 -1.13
N ALA A 39 9.96 11.01 -2.07
CA ALA A 39 9.65 12.38 -2.48
C ALA A 39 9.17 13.25 -1.31
N LYS A 40 8.34 12.71 -0.41
CA LYS A 40 7.92 13.41 0.81
C LYS A 40 9.09 13.68 1.76
N LEU A 41 9.98 12.71 1.96
CA LEU A 41 11.17 12.87 2.81
C LEU A 41 12.11 13.95 2.28
N GLU A 42 12.24 14.08 0.97
CA GLU A 42 13.06 15.14 0.35
C GLU A 42 12.49 16.55 0.60
N LEU A 43 11.17 16.68 0.74
CA LEU A 43 10.47 17.95 1.00
C LEU A 43 10.35 18.29 2.50
N MET A 44 10.51 17.33 3.40
CA MET A 44 10.40 17.55 4.86
C MET A 44 11.28 18.67 5.43
N PRO A 45 12.52 18.93 4.93
CA PRO A 45 13.32 20.06 5.41
C PRO A 45 12.68 21.43 5.13
N GLU A 46 11.80 21.53 4.13
CA GLU A 46 11.13 22.76 3.73
C GLU A 46 9.73 22.90 4.37
N ASP A 47 9.10 21.77 4.74
CA ASP A 47 7.78 21.73 5.37
C ASP A 47 7.72 20.62 6.45
N GLU A 48 7.82 21.04 7.71
CA GLU A 48 7.73 20.15 8.88
C GLU A 48 6.32 19.57 9.11
N SER A 49 5.30 20.04 8.38
CA SER A 49 3.92 19.53 8.50
C SER A 49 3.67 18.24 7.70
N ILE A 50 4.62 17.81 6.86
CA ILE A 50 4.52 16.59 6.05
C ILE A 50 4.43 15.34 6.95
N ASP A 51 3.26 14.71 6.97
CA ASP A 51 3.03 13.44 7.67
C ASP A 51 3.44 12.25 6.79
N ILE A 52 4.26 11.37 7.38
CA ILE A 52 4.74 10.15 6.74
C ILE A 52 4.27 8.94 7.52
N ASP A 53 3.45 8.12 6.85
CA ASP A 53 3.05 6.83 7.38
C ASP A 53 4.28 5.94 7.62
N THR A 54 4.49 5.56 8.88
CA THR A 54 5.65 4.76 9.32
C THR A 54 5.50 3.27 9.05
N ARG A 55 4.31 2.79 8.65
CA ARG A 55 4.09 1.39 8.32
C ARG A 55 4.95 0.96 7.15
N LYS A 56 5.24 -0.35 7.06
CA LYS A 56 5.91 -0.92 5.89
C LYS A 56 5.04 -0.68 4.65
N VAL A 57 5.64 -0.21 3.54
CA VAL A 57 4.92 0.04 2.29
C VAL A 57 4.21 -1.20 1.75
N THR A 58 4.72 -2.39 2.04
CA THR A 58 4.07 -3.67 1.72
C THR A 58 2.81 -3.93 2.53
N GLU A 59 2.77 -3.54 3.81
CA GLU A 59 1.57 -3.66 4.66
C GLU A 59 0.47 -2.72 4.16
N ILE A 60 0.84 -1.50 3.77
CA ILE A 60 -0.09 -0.52 3.18
C ILE A 60 -0.63 -1.05 1.86
N ALA A 61 0.25 -1.51 0.95
CA ALA A 61 -0.16 -2.06 -0.33
C ALA A 61 -1.08 -3.29 -0.19
N LEU A 62 -0.80 -4.19 0.76
CA LEU A 62 -1.66 -5.35 1.03
C LEU A 62 -3.01 -4.94 1.61
N LYS A 63 -3.05 -3.90 2.46
CA LYS A 63 -4.31 -3.34 2.95
C LYS A 63 -5.12 -2.71 1.83
N GLU A 64 -4.50 -1.87 0.99
CA GLU A 64 -5.16 -1.26 -0.16
C GLU A 64 -5.68 -2.32 -1.15
N LEU A 65 -4.91 -3.38 -1.39
CA LEU A 65 -5.35 -4.50 -2.22
C LEU A 65 -6.53 -5.24 -1.58
N SER A 66 -6.46 -5.51 -0.28
CA SER A 66 -7.52 -6.14 0.51
C SER A 66 -8.81 -5.32 0.54
N ASP A 67 -8.71 -4.00 0.41
CA ASP A 67 -9.83 -3.06 0.42
C ASP A 67 -10.39 -2.79 -0.98
N GLY A 68 -9.76 -3.36 -2.03
CA GLY A 68 -10.13 -3.12 -3.42
C GLY A 68 -9.80 -1.71 -3.93
N LEU A 69 -8.87 -1.01 -3.27
CA LEU A 69 -8.46 0.36 -3.64
C LEU A 69 -7.49 0.39 -4.83
N ILE A 70 -6.88 -0.75 -5.16
CA ILE A 70 -5.96 -0.87 -6.30
C ILE A 70 -6.76 -1.30 -7.53
N LYS A 71 -6.76 -0.48 -8.58
CA LYS A 71 -7.29 -0.86 -9.89
C LYS A 71 -6.30 -1.79 -10.57
N THR A 72 -6.71 -3.02 -10.86
CA THR A 72 -5.95 -3.94 -11.71
C THR A 72 -6.52 -3.91 -13.11
N GLU A 73 -5.67 -3.71 -14.12
CA GLU A 73 -6.07 -3.95 -15.51
C GLU A 73 -6.19 -5.46 -15.70
N ARG A 74 -7.35 -5.90 -16.20
CA ARG A 74 -7.67 -7.30 -16.49
C ARG A 74 -7.86 -7.49 -17.99
#